data_AF-A0A9P0VYT4-F1
#
_entry.id   AF-A0A9P0VYT4-F1
#
_cell.length_a   1.000
_cell.length_b   1.000
_cell.length_c   1.000
_cell.angle_alpha   90.00
_cell.angle_beta   90.00
_cell.angle_gamma   90.00
#
_symmetry.space_group_name_H-M   'P 1'
#
loop_
_entity.id
_entity.type
_entity.pdbx_description
1 polymer ?
#
loop_
_entity_poly.entity_id
_entity_poly.type
_entity_poly.pdbx_seq_one_letter_code
_entity_poly.pdbx_strand_id
1 'polypeptide(L)'
;MSRWSLGLQSVGLKCLGRKKACFSIHKLGGSVSFYSTDSKFHYVSDYKSLSSKIDAEILSRTSGNVQPSEVVDAIRACRDLYHSINNYDKFWEDSTNIHISEKIVEILESDKVTFDEETLKEILLLQLPTTTNISIIEAFYKKNPKAYIHKEIGLIPLRSSLFNGDLQNALKVTDLTCAHPNYIAYKNRELRVGVVQLFTTTIGLGAFSNFAVSYGLQMEYIPAAWASMSSVYVMLGAYILNSSFFAAVVKFGRAVVRGGGDYLTWQKGTFYTHWWRHADEMMMCSKIMETDVALNGTGSASQGLIEELCRTDETLTNGRTLQPGYTRDGKKVRLLAPKDNLNELMLQAYWMSGGEGFEWVEADQDPADIIWRDHLSKFDKPFIRESDDKKNLKWADELIEN
;
A
#
# COMPACT_ATOMS: atom_id res chain seq x y z
N MET A 1 -16.13 -59.39 -47.03
CA MET A 1 -17.28 -58.50 -46.77
C MET A 1 -17.61 -58.61 -45.28
N SER A 2 -17.11 -57.68 -44.49
CA SER A 2 -17.28 -57.67 -43.04
C SER A 2 -17.20 -56.22 -42.56
N ARG A 3 -18.31 -55.77 -41.97
CA ARG A 3 -18.53 -54.44 -41.40
C ARG A 3 -17.57 -54.18 -40.25
N TRP A 4 -16.96 -52.99 -40.25
CA TRP A 4 -16.43 -52.35 -39.05
C TRP A 4 -17.09 -50.97 -38.93
N SER A 5 -17.84 -50.79 -37.83
CA SER A 5 -18.40 -49.52 -37.40
C SER A 5 -17.35 -48.76 -36.58
N LEU A 6 -17.04 -47.53 -36.96
CA LEU A 6 -16.35 -46.56 -36.11
C LEU A 6 -17.33 -45.45 -35.76
N GLY A 7 -17.57 -45.31 -34.45
CA GLY A 7 -18.44 -44.29 -33.89
C GLY A 7 -17.85 -42.90 -34.11
N LEU A 8 -18.59 -42.07 -34.84
CA LEU A 8 -18.42 -40.62 -34.82
C LEU A 8 -19.03 -40.08 -33.52
N GLN A 9 -18.18 -39.66 -32.58
CA GLN A 9 -18.60 -38.70 -31.55
C GLN A 9 -18.50 -37.29 -32.14
N SER A 10 -19.68 -36.67 -32.24
CA SER A 10 -19.88 -35.28 -32.61
C SER A 10 -19.31 -34.34 -31.55
N VAL A 11 -18.33 -33.51 -31.91
CA VAL A 11 -18.04 -32.28 -31.16
C VAL A 11 -18.56 -31.13 -32.00
N GLY A 12 -19.76 -30.66 -31.63
CA GLY A 12 -20.45 -29.58 -32.31
C GLY A 12 -19.80 -28.23 -32.06
N LEU A 13 -19.52 -27.51 -33.15
CA LEU A 13 -19.42 -26.06 -33.17
C LEU A 13 -20.74 -25.45 -32.67
N LYS A 14 -20.67 -24.54 -31.70
CA LYS A 14 -21.67 -23.47 -31.56
C LYS A 14 -20.96 -22.13 -31.37
N CYS A 15 -21.08 -21.30 -32.39
CA CYS A 15 -20.81 -19.88 -32.33
C CYS A 15 -21.95 -19.12 -31.63
N LEU A 16 -21.54 -18.04 -30.96
CA LEU A 16 -22.26 -16.77 -30.74
C LEU A 16 -23.62 -16.78 -30.02
N GLY A 17 -23.64 -16.09 -28.88
CA GLY A 17 -24.66 -15.05 -28.66
C GLY A 17 -25.43 -15.09 -27.34
N ARG A 18 -25.13 -14.09 -26.51
CA ARG A 18 -26.04 -13.38 -25.60
C ARG A 18 -26.56 -14.07 -24.34
N LYS A 19 -26.34 -13.31 -23.24
CA LYS A 19 -27.10 -13.21 -21.99
C LYS A 19 -26.96 -14.36 -20.99
N LYS A 20 -26.14 -14.12 -19.97
CA LYS A 20 -26.63 -13.74 -18.63
C LYS A 20 -25.47 -13.15 -17.84
N ALA A 21 -25.65 -11.91 -17.40
CA ALA A 21 -24.82 -11.33 -16.35
C ALA A 21 -24.97 -12.23 -15.13
N CYS A 22 -23.92 -13.00 -14.82
CA CYS A 22 -23.80 -13.63 -13.53
C CYS A 22 -23.31 -12.53 -12.58
N PHE A 23 -24.27 -11.83 -11.97
CA PHE A 23 -24.02 -11.09 -10.74
C PHE A 23 -23.54 -12.13 -9.71
N SER A 24 -22.23 -12.35 -9.66
CA SER A 24 -21.62 -12.94 -8.47
C SER A 24 -21.67 -11.86 -7.41
N ILE A 25 -22.80 -11.81 -6.69
CA ILE A 25 -22.84 -11.27 -5.36
C ILE A 25 -21.89 -12.17 -4.57
N HIS A 26 -20.61 -11.79 -4.53
CA HIS A 26 -19.77 -12.20 -3.42
C HIS A 26 -20.47 -11.65 -2.19
N LYS A 27 -21.28 -12.51 -1.56
CA LYS A 27 -21.59 -12.41 -0.15
C LYS A 27 -20.27 -12.08 0.52
N LEU A 28 -20.20 -10.87 1.07
CA LEU A 28 -19.38 -10.53 2.21
C LEU A 28 -19.79 -11.47 3.34
N GLY A 29 -19.42 -12.75 3.22
CA GLY A 29 -19.27 -13.66 4.33
C GLY A 29 -17.95 -13.28 4.99
N GLY A 30 -17.94 -12.11 5.63
CA GLY A 30 -16.99 -11.91 6.71
C GLY A 30 -17.25 -13.05 7.68
N SER A 31 -16.29 -13.95 7.84
CA SER A 31 -16.26 -14.76 9.04
C SER A 31 -16.09 -13.77 10.18
N VAL A 32 -17.20 -13.31 10.73
CA VAL A 32 -17.23 -12.77 12.09
C VAL A 32 -16.82 -13.96 12.93
N SER A 33 -15.52 -14.04 13.24
CA SER A 33 -15.04 -14.89 14.31
C SER A 33 -15.77 -14.40 15.55
N PHE A 34 -16.78 -15.15 15.97
CA PHE A 34 -17.38 -14.98 17.28
C PHE A 34 -16.28 -15.39 18.27
N TYR A 35 -15.47 -14.42 18.68
CA TYR A 35 -14.52 -14.59 19.77
C TYR A 35 -15.30 -15.05 21.00
N SER A 36 -14.79 -16.10 21.64
CA SER A 36 -15.30 -16.63 22.90
C SER A 36 -15.56 -15.49 23.88
N THR A 37 -16.78 -15.42 24.43
CA THR A 37 -17.23 -14.42 25.40
C THR A 37 -16.62 -14.58 26.80
N ASP A 38 -15.57 -15.38 26.94
CA ASP A 38 -14.96 -15.73 28.22
C ASP A 38 -13.51 -15.20 28.29
N SER A 39 -13.34 -13.89 28.08
CA SER A 39 -12.02 -13.26 28.19
C SER A 39 -11.66 -13.08 29.67
N LYS A 40 -10.55 -13.69 30.10
CA LYS A 40 -10.05 -13.66 31.49
C LYS A 40 -9.75 -12.25 32.04
N PHE A 41 -9.66 -11.27 31.13
CA PHE A 41 -9.30 -9.88 31.43
C PHE A 41 -10.49 -8.91 31.49
N HIS A 42 -11.74 -9.40 31.46
CA HIS A 42 -12.91 -8.54 31.61
C HIS A 42 -12.98 -7.85 33.00
N TYR A 43 -13.61 -6.66 33.03
CA TYR A 43 -13.93 -5.86 34.22
C TYR A 43 -12.74 -5.31 35.02
N VAL A 44 -11.65 -4.90 34.36
CA VAL A 44 -10.53 -4.21 35.03
C VAL A 44 -10.57 -2.71 34.75
N SER A 45 -10.65 -1.90 35.80
CA SER A 45 -10.75 -0.43 35.71
C SER A 45 -9.44 0.30 36.04
N ASP A 46 -8.44 -0.39 36.60
CA ASP A 46 -7.18 0.20 37.06
C ASP A 46 -5.96 -0.49 36.45
N TYR A 47 -4.94 0.28 36.10
CA TYR A 47 -3.72 -0.19 35.46
C TYR A 47 -2.96 -1.19 36.33
N LYS A 48 -2.84 -0.94 37.64
CA LYS A 48 -2.12 -1.85 38.55
C LYS A 48 -2.78 -3.22 38.61
N SER A 49 -4.12 -3.23 38.69
CA SER A 49 -4.91 -4.46 38.69
C SER A 49 -4.79 -5.22 37.36
N LEU A 50 -4.71 -4.50 36.23
CA LEU A 50 -4.53 -5.10 34.91
C LEU A 50 -3.13 -5.70 34.77
N SER A 51 -2.09 -4.93 35.15
CA SER A 51 -0.70 -5.38 35.13
C SER A 51 -0.52 -6.65 35.95
N SER A 52 -1.01 -6.69 37.20
CA SER A 52 -0.86 -7.88 38.05
C SER A 52 -1.55 -9.13 37.46
N LYS A 53 -2.69 -8.97 36.78
CA LYS A 53 -3.36 -10.08 36.09
C LYS A 53 -2.58 -10.57 34.87
N ILE A 54 -2.03 -9.64 34.08
CA ILE A 54 -1.15 -9.95 32.94
C ILE A 54 0.11 -10.67 33.41
N ASP A 55 0.70 -10.19 34.51
CA ASP A 55 1.89 -10.79 35.11
C ASP A 55 1.60 -12.23 35.56
N ALA A 56 0.45 -12.48 36.20
CA ALA A 56 0.02 -13.80 36.65
C ALA A 56 -0.26 -14.78 35.49
N GLU A 57 -0.98 -14.35 34.46
CA GLU A 57 -1.48 -15.24 33.39
C GLU A 57 -0.51 -15.42 32.22
N ILE A 58 0.30 -14.40 31.90
CA ILE A 58 1.16 -14.39 30.71
C ILE A 58 2.63 -14.53 31.11
N LEU A 59 3.15 -13.58 31.91
CA LEU A 59 4.59 -13.47 32.15
C LEU A 59 5.11 -14.52 33.14
N SER A 60 4.38 -14.78 34.23
CA SER A 60 4.79 -15.69 35.30
C SER A 60 4.32 -17.15 35.11
N ARG A 61 3.58 -17.45 34.03
CA ARG A 61 3.05 -18.80 33.77
C ARG A 61 4.15 -19.85 33.66
N THR A 62 4.11 -20.86 34.52
CA THR A 62 5.20 -21.85 34.69
C THR A 62 5.18 -22.99 33.68
N SER A 63 4.10 -23.19 32.90
CA SER A 63 4.00 -24.28 31.93
C SER A 63 3.05 -23.97 30.77
N GLY A 64 3.56 -24.12 29.54
CA GLY A 64 2.84 -23.99 28.28
C GLY A 64 3.11 -22.67 27.54
N ASN A 65 3.19 -22.73 26.20
CA ASN A 65 3.16 -21.53 25.36
C ASN A 65 1.79 -20.87 25.51
N VAL A 66 1.78 -19.53 25.55
CA VAL A 66 0.54 -18.74 25.62
C VAL A 66 -0.14 -18.78 24.26
N GLN A 67 -1.45 -19.06 24.25
CA GLN A 67 -2.19 -19.10 22.99
C GLN A 67 -2.31 -17.69 22.39
N PRO A 68 -2.24 -17.52 21.06
CA PRO A 68 -2.36 -16.21 20.41
C PRO A 68 -3.63 -15.44 20.81
N SER A 69 -4.75 -16.14 21.02
CA SER A 69 -6.01 -15.54 21.44
C SER A 69 -5.94 -14.92 22.84
N GLU A 70 -5.24 -15.55 23.79
CA GLU A 70 -5.06 -15.02 25.16
C GLU A 70 -4.24 -13.71 25.13
N VAL A 71 -3.28 -13.60 24.22
CA VAL A 71 -2.46 -12.38 24.02
C VAL A 71 -3.31 -11.26 23.42
N VAL A 72 -4.10 -11.56 22.39
CA VAL A 72 -5.01 -10.58 21.77
C VAL A 72 -6.05 -10.08 22.76
N ASP A 73 -6.59 -10.95 23.61
CA ASP A 73 -7.54 -10.56 24.66
C ASP A 73 -6.90 -9.67 25.74
N ALA A 74 -5.65 -9.95 26.13
CA ALA A 74 -4.90 -9.09 27.05
C ALA A 74 -4.66 -7.70 26.45
N ILE A 75 -4.25 -7.63 25.18
CA ILE A 75 -4.03 -6.36 24.47
C ILE A 75 -5.35 -5.62 24.25
N ARG A 76 -6.46 -6.35 24.02
CA ARG A 76 -7.80 -5.77 23.96
C ARG A 76 -8.19 -5.13 25.29
N ALA A 77 -7.90 -5.78 26.43
CA ALA A 77 -8.12 -5.19 27.74
C ALA A 77 -7.25 -3.94 27.97
N CYS A 78 -5.99 -3.94 27.51
CA CYS A 78 -5.13 -2.75 27.53
C CYS A 78 -5.73 -1.61 26.70
N ARG A 79 -6.30 -1.89 25.51
CA ARG A 79 -6.99 -0.91 24.68
C ARG A 79 -8.24 -0.36 25.36
N ASP A 80 -9.06 -1.21 25.96
CA ASP A 80 -10.29 -0.79 26.62
C ASP A 80 -9.98 0.12 27.82
N LEU A 81 -8.90 -0.18 28.54
CA LEU A 81 -8.37 0.69 29.60
C LEU A 81 -7.80 2.00 29.03
N TYR A 82 -7.12 1.95 27.88
CA TYR A 82 -6.65 3.15 27.19
C TYR A 82 -7.81 4.11 26.82
N HIS A 83 -8.95 3.58 26.39
CA HIS A 83 -10.13 4.39 26.06
C HIS A 83 -10.88 4.91 27.28
N SER A 84 -10.80 4.24 28.43
CA SER A 84 -11.45 4.67 29.67
C SER A 84 -10.70 5.80 30.40
N ILE A 85 -9.42 6.02 30.06
CA ILE A 85 -8.63 7.12 30.60
C ILE A 85 -9.13 8.47 30.04
N ASN A 86 -9.61 9.33 30.93
CA ASN A 86 -10.10 10.67 30.60
C ASN A 86 -9.01 11.55 29.95
N ASN A 87 -9.42 12.43 29.03
CA ASN A 87 -8.50 13.31 28.27
C ASN A 87 -7.55 14.16 29.13
N TYR A 88 -7.90 14.43 30.39
CA TYR A 88 -7.08 15.23 31.30
C TYR A 88 -5.83 14.50 31.81
N ASP A 89 -5.83 13.16 31.83
CA ASP A 89 -4.71 12.34 32.32
C ASP A 89 -3.67 12.02 31.21
N LYS A 90 -3.99 12.40 29.97
CA LYS A 90 -3.15 12.11 28.78
C LYS A 90 -1.92 13.01 28.65
N PHE A 91 -1.89 14.13 29.36
CA PHE A 91 -0.90 15.20 29.19
C PHE A 91 0.05 15.38 30.40
N TRP A 92 -0.01 14.50 31.40
CA TRP A 92 0.92 14.54 32.55
C TRP A 92 2.25 13.87 32.24
N GLU A 93 3.29 14.26 32.99
CA GLU A 93 4.68 13.77 32.84
C GLU A 93 4.82 12.24 32.96
N ASP A 94 3.90 11.57 33.65
CA ASP A 94 3.88 10.11 33.83
C ASP A 94 2.52 9.52 33.42
N SER A 95 2.15 9.69 32.14
CA SER A 95 0.84 9.26 31.64
C SER A 95 0.70 7.73 31.70
N THR A 96 -0.42 7.25 32.23
CA THR A 96 -0.76 5.81 32.27
C THR A 96 -0.71 5.15 30.88
N ASN A 97 -0.85 5.94 29.81
CA ASN A 97 -0.73 5.52 28.41
C ASN A 97 0.66 5.01 28.02
N ILE A 98 1.72 5.60 28.58
CA ILE A 98 3.10 5.17 28.34
C ILE A 98 3.29 3.80 28.97
N HIS A 99 2.90 3.66 30.25
CA HIS A 99 2.94 2.39 30.98
C HIS A 99 2.14 1.27 30.29
N ILE A 100 0.95 1.56 29.78
CA ILE A 100 0.16 0.59 29.00
C ILE A 100 0.90 0.17 27.73
N SER A 101 1.51 1.13 27.03
CA SER A 101 2.26 0.85 25.80
C SER A 101 3.51 0.00 26.08
N GLU A 102 4.24 0.32 27.14
CA GLU A 102 5.37 -0.47 27.62
C GLU A 102 4.94 -1.88 28.02
N LYS A 103 3.79 -2.02 28.70
CA LYS A 103 3.25 -3.31 29.10
C LYS A 103 2.86 -4.18 27.89
N ILE A 104 2.31 -3.57 26.84
CA ILE A 104 2.01 -4.27 25.58
C ILE A 104 3.30 -4.79 24.94
N VAL A 105 4.37 -3.99 24.93
CA VAL A 105 5.68 -4.44 24.40
C VAL A 105 6.25 -5.57 25.26
N GLU A 106 6.16 -5.48 26.59
CA GLU A 106 6.63 -6.53 27.50
C GLU A 106 5.91 -7.87 27.27
N ILE A 107 4.58 -7.84 27.07
CA ILE A 107 3.79 -9.03 26.71
C ILE A 107 4.32 -9.66 25.41
N LEU A 108 4.57 -8.83 24.39
CA LEU A 108 4.96 -9.31 23.08
C LEU A 108 6.42 -9.79 23.02
N GLU A 109 7.31 -9.20 23.83
CA GLU A 109 8.71 -9.59 23.92
C GLU A 109 8.92 -10.88 24.74
N SER A 110 7.98 -11.27 25.61
CA SER A 110 8.08 -12.49 26.43
C SER A 110 8.31 -13.77 25.61
N ASP A 111 9.34 -14.56 25.94
CA ASP A 111 9.72 -15.80 25.22
C ASP A 111 8.60 -16.84 25.09
N LYS A 112 7.56 -16.74 25.92
CA LYS A 112 6.42 -17.67 25.99
C LYS A 112 5.35 -17.41 24.93
N VAL A 113 5.40 -16.26 24.27
CA VAL A 113 4.42 -15.82 23.27
C VAL A 113 4.96 -16.09 21.86
N THR A 114 4.24 -16.91 21.09
CA THR A 114 4.48 -17.08 19.65
C THR A 114 3.91 -15.88 18.91
N PHE A 115 4.78 -15.07 18.31
CA PHE A 115 4.37 -13.84 17.63
C PHE A 115 4.37 -14.02 16.11
N ASP A 116 3.26 -14.55 15.60
CA ASP A 116 3.06 -14.81 14.17
C ASP A 116 2.44 -13.61 13.44
N GLU A 117 2.49 -13.61 12.11
CA GLU A 117 1.93 -12.55 11.27
C GLU A 117 0.39 -12.43 11.42
N GLU A 118 -0.31 -13.55 11.66
CA GLU A 118 -1.74 -13.53 11.93
C GLU A 118 -2.07 -12.83 13.25
N THR A 119 -1.30 -13.13 14.31
CA THR A 119 -1.42 -12.46 15.61
C THR A 119 -1.14 -10.96 15.50
N LEU A 120 -0.11 -10.58 14.73
CA LEU A 120 0.18 -9.17 14.44
C LEU A 120 -0.99 -8.49 13.74
N LYS A 121 -1.61 -9.14 12.75
CA LYS A 121 -2.78 -8.60 12.06
C LYS A 121 -3.95 -8.39 13.02
N GLU A 122 -4.26 -9.36 13.88
CA GLU A 122 -5.34 -9.23 14.87
C GLU A 122 -5.07 -8.09 15.85
N ILE A 123 -3.84 -7.92 16.30
CA ILE A 123 -3.44 -6.81 17.19
C ILE A 123 -3.58 -5.46 16.49
N LEU A 124 -3.11 -5.32 15.24
CA LEU A 124 -3.21 -4.06 14.50
C LEU A 124 -4.66 -3.68 14.18
N LEU A 125 -5.55 -4.66 14.02
CA LEU A 125 -6.99 -4.43 13.85
C LEU A 125 -7.66 -3.83 15.09
N LEU A 126 -7.03 -3.91 16.27
CA LEU A 126 -7.54 -3.26 17.50
C LEU A 126 -7.45 -1.74 17.46
N GLN A 127 -6.77 -1.15 16.46
CA GLN A 127 -6.62 0.29 16.26
C GLN A 127 -6.02 1.02 17.47
N LEU A 128 -4.92 0.48 18.00
CA LEU A 128 -4.13 1.14 19.04
C LEU A 128 -3.53 2.46 18.52
N PRO A 129 -3.06 3.36 19.41
CA PRO A 129 -2.34 4.57 19.03
C PRO A 129 -1.16 4.27 18.10
N THR A 130 -0.87 5.18 17.16
CA THR A 130 0.18 4.97 16.15
C THR A 130 1.55 4.69 16.78
N THR A 131 1.90 5.39 17.85
CA THR A 131 3.16 5.21 18.59
C THR A 131 3.27 3.79 19.16
N THR A 132 2.20 3.27 19.74
CA THR A 132 2.14 1.89 20.23
C THR A 132 2.24 0.88 19.08
N ASN A 133 1.55 1.12 17.96
CA ASN A 133 1.64 0.25 16.77
C ASN A 133 3.08 0.17 16.22
N ILE A 134 3.81 1.29 16.23
CA ILE A 134 5.22 1.33 15.83
C ILE A 134 6.06 0.41 16.75
N SER A 135 5.90 0.54 18.07
CA SER A 135 6.62 -0.31 19.03
C SER A 135 6.26 -1.80 18.89
N ILE A 136 5.01 -2.11 18.58
CA ILE A 136 4.55 -3.49 18.30
C ILE A 136 5.23 -4.05 17.06
N ILE A 137 5.33 -3.26 15.98
CA ILE A 137 6.02 -3.68 14.74
C ILE A 137 7.52 -3.87 15.00
N GLU A 138 8.15 -2.99 15.78
CA GLU A 138 9.55 -3.14 16.18
C GLU A 138 9.75 -4.42 17.02
N ALA A 139 8.85 -4.72 17.97
CA ALA A 139 8.87 -5.97 18.74
C ALA A 139 8.70 -7.22 17.85
N PHE A 140 7.88 -7.13 16.79
CA PHE A 140 7.70 -8.20 15.82
C PHE A 140 9.01 -8.53 15.09
N TYR A 141 9.73 -7.51 14.62
CA TYR A 141 11.02 -7.71 13.96
C TYR A 141 12.13 -8.16 14.91
N LYS A 142 12.10 -7.75 16.19
CA LYS A 142 13.03 -8.27 17.20
C LYS A 142 12.89 -9.79 17.38
N LYS A 143 11.65 -10.29 17.47
CA LYS A 143 11.40 -11.74 17.56
C LYS A 143 11.62 -12.48 16.25
N ASN A 144 11.23 -11.87 15.13
CA ASN A 144 11.27 -12.48 13.81
C ASN A 144 12.16 -11.67 12.86
N PRO A 145 13.51 -11.73 12.99
CA PRO A 145 14.43 -10.85 12.26
C PRO A 145 14.41 -11.08 10.74
N LYS A 146 13.94 -12.24 10.27
CA LYS A 146 13.83 -12.58 8.84
C LYS A 146 12.41 -12.47 8.28
N ALA A 147 11.41 -12.24 9.12
CA ALA A 147 10.04 -12.09 8.67
C ALA A 147 9.86 -10.78 7.90
N TYR A 148 8.82 -10.72 7.09
CA TYR A 148 8.38 -9.51 6.41
C TYR A 148 6.88 -9.36 6.64
N ILE A 149 6.39 -8.12 6.64
CA ILE A 149 4.98 -7.82 6.87
C ILE A 149 4.32 -7.58 5.50
N HIS A 150 3.23 -8.29 5.20
CA HIS A 150 2.49 -8.03 3.97
C HIS A 150 1.89 -6.61 3.95
N LYS A 151 1.80 -6.03 2.75
CA LYS A 151 1.26 -4.67 2.54
C LYS A 151 -0.12 -4.47 3.17
N GLU A 152 -0.98 -5.46 3.04
CA GLU A 152 -2.36 -5.40 3.56
C GLU A 152 -2.39 -5.20 5.08
N ILE A 153 -1.42 -5.78 5.79
CA ILE A 153 -1.26 -5.64 7.24
C ILE A 153 -0.64 -4.29 7.57
N GLY A 154 0.42 -3.88 6.85
CA GLY A 154 1.06 -2.56 7.03
C GLY A 154 0.13 -1.37 6.74
N LEU A 155 -0.87 -1.55 5.87
CA LEU A 155 -1.89 -0.54 5.59
C LEU A 155 -2.84 -0.29 6.78
N ILE A 156 -2.97 -1.22 7.72
CA ILE A 156 -3.87 -1.07 8.88
C ILE A 156 -3.40 0.10 9.77
N PRO A 157 -2.18 0.08 10.34
CA PRO A 157 -1.68 1.20 11.14
C PRO A 157 -1.50 2.46 10.30
N LEU A 158 -1.14 2.34 9.01
CA LEU A 158 -1.02 3.51 8.15
C LEU A 158 -2.35 4.26 8.05
N ARG A 159 -3.46 3.55 7.81
CA ARG A 159 -4.79 4.18 7.71
C ARG A 159 -5.19 4.89 8.99
N SER A 160 -4.89 4.33 10.16
CA SER A 160 -5.19 5.01 11.43
C SER A 160 -4.31 6.25 11.61
N SER A 161 -3.03 6.21 11.24
CA SER A 161 -2.15 7.39 11.27
C SER A 161 -2.65 8.51 10.34
N LEU A 162 -3.01 8.16 9.10
CA LEU A 162 -3.54 9.11 8.12
C LEU A 162 -4.87 9.72 8.59
N PHE A 163 -5.76 8.90 9.14
CA PHE A 163 -7.03 9.38 9.70
C PHE A 163 -6.83 10.38 10.84
N ASN A 164 -5.80 10.18 11.67
CA ASN A 164 -5.46 11.07 12.78
C ASN A 164 -4.59 12.27 12.36
N GLY A 165 -4.21 12.39 11.09
CA GLY A 165 -3.32 13.45 10.59
C GLY A 165 -1.86 13.36 11.08
N ASP A 166 -1.45 12.21 11.62
CA ASP A 166 -0.10 12.00 12.14
C ASP A 166 0.86 11.52 11.05
N LEU A 167 1.32 12.48 10.24
CA LEU A 167 2.11 12.21 9.04
C LEU A 167 3.52 11.68 9.35
N GLN A 168 4.13 12.12 10.45
CA GLN A 168 5.48 11.69 10.83
C GLN A 168 5.50 10.23 11.24
N ASN A 169 4.55 9.80 12.08
CA ASN A 169 4.46 8.40 12.44
C ASN A 169 3.95 7.53 11.28
N ALA A 170 3.12 8.08 10.36
CA ALA A 170 2.74 7.39 9.13
C ALA A 170 3.97 7.07 8.24
N LEU A 171 4.94 7.98 8.15
CA LEU A 171 6.22 7.72 7.47
C LEU A 171 7.01 6.61 8.18
N LYS A 172 7.10 6.65 9.51
CA LYS A 172 7.80 5.63 10.29
C LYS A 172 7.15 4.24 10.10
N VAL A 173 5.82 4.16 10.09
CA VAL A 173 5.09 2.92 9.79
C VAL A 173 5.40 2.42 8.37
N THR A 174 5.48 3.32 7.39
CA THR A 174 5.86 2.97 6.02
C THR A 174 7.28 2.40 5.97
N ASP A 175 8.23 3.04 6.67
CA ASP A 175 9.61 2.60 6.74
C ASP A 175 9.79 1.23 7.40
N LEU A 176 9.02 0.97 8.45
CA LEU A 176 9.03 -0.31 9.16
C LEU A 176 8.30 -1.43 8.42
N THR A 177 7.46 -1.13 7.43
CA THR A 177 6.65 -2.15 6.73
C THR A 177 7.11 -2.35 5.29
N CYS A 178 6.49 -1.66 4.32
CA CYS A 178 6.76 -1.84 2.89
C CYS A 178 8.15 -1.35 2.46
N ALA A 179 8.78 -0.50 3.26
CA ALA A 179 10.12 -0.01 2.99
C ALA A 179 11.22 -0.74 3.79
N HIS A 180 10.86 -1.77 4.56
CA HIS A 180 11.80 -2.54 5.35
C HIS A 180 12.68 -3.43 4.44
N PRO A 181 13.98 -3.63 4.74
CA PRO A 181 14.88 -4.45 3.93
C PRO A 181 14.36 -5.87 3.64
N ASN A 182 13.69 -6.49 4.62
CA ASN A 182 13.11 -7.83 4.45
C ASN A 182 11.98 -7.85 3.41
N TYR A 183 11.14 -6.80 3.38
CA TYR A 183 10.06 -6.67 2.40
C TYR A 183 10.62 -6.45 0.99
N ILE A 184 11.63 -5.59 0.88
CA ILE A 184 12.34 -5.33 -0.38
C ILE A 184 13.01 -6.62 -0.90
N ALA A 185 13.61 -7.41 0.00
CA ALA A 185 14.19 -8.71 -0.34
C ALA A 185 13.13 -9.71 -0.83
N TYR A 186 11.96 -9.73 -0.19
CA TYR A 186 10.80 -10.52 -0.61
C TYR A 186 10.34 -10.12 -2.03
N LYS A 187 10.14 -8.83 -2.31
CA LYS A 187 9.79 -8.32 -3.65
C LYS A 187 10.84 -8.63 -4.70
N ASN A 188 12.12 -8.58 -4.34
CA ASN A 188 13.20 -8.96 -5.24
C ASN A 188 13.20 -10.47 -5.53
N ARG A 189 12.89 -11.32 -4.54
CA ARG A 189 12.72 -12.76 -4.75
C ARG A 189 11.55 -13.05 -5.67
N GLU A 190 10.41 -12.39 -5.45
CA GLU A 190 9.23 -12.50 -6.32
C GLU A 190 9.58 -12.15 -7.78
N LEU A 191 10.30 -11.05 -8.00
CA LEU A 191 10.76 -10.66 -9.32
C LEU A 191 11.70 -11.71 -9.94
N ARG A 192 12.68 -12.22 -9.18
CA ARG A 192 13.61 -13.25 -9.67
C ARG A 192 12.89 -14.55 -10.04
N VAL A 193 11.94 -14.99 -9.21
CA VAL A 193 11.14 -16.20 -9.49
C VAL A 193 10.33 -16.00 -10.78
N GLY A 194 9.69 -14.85 -10.96
CA GLY A 194 8.97 -14.54 -12.20
C GLY A 194 9.86 -14.55 -13.44
N VAL A 195 11.05 -13.95 -13.35
CA VAL A 195 12.03 -13.95 -14.46
C VAL A 195 12.51 -15.37 -14.77
N VAL A 196 12.88 -16.16 -13.76
CA VAL A 196 13.31 -17.54 -13.93
C VAL A 196 12.21 -18.38 -14.56
N GLN A 197 10.96 -18.26 -14.10
CA GLN A 197 9.82 -18.95 -14.68
C GLN A 197 9.64 -18.63 -16.16
N LEU A 198 9.77 -17.37 -16.57
CA LEU A 198 9.67 -16.98 -17.98
C LEU A 198 10.76 -17.64 -18.84
N PHE A 199 12.01 -17.62 -18.37
CA PHE A 199 13.11 -18.26 -19.08
C PHE A 199 12.97 -19.78 -19.13
N THR A 200 12.58 -20.43 -18.02
CA THR A 200 12.42 -21.89 -17.99
C THR A 200 11.25 -22.33 -18.86
N THR A 201 10.12 -21.61 -18.88
CA THR A 201 9.00 -21.93 -19.78
C THR A 201 9.42 -21.78 -21.24
N THR A 202 10.17 -20.74 -21.60
CA THR A 202 10.60 -20.54 -22.99
C THR A 202 11.58 -21.62 -23.44
N ILE A 203 12.61 -21.90 -22.63
CA ILE A 203 13.58 -22.95 -22.91
C ILE A 203 12.90 -24.32 -22.95
N GLY A 204 11.99 -24.58 -22.00
CA GLY A 204 11.22 -25.82 -21.93
C GLY A 204 10.36 -26.05 -23.16
N LEU A 205 9.63 -25.04 -23.64
CA LEU A 205 8.85 -25.13 -24.88
C LEU A 205 9.74 -25.39 -26.09
N GLY A 206 10.88 -24.69 -26.20
CA GLY A 206 11.82 -24.86 -27.31
C GLY A 206 12.50 -26.23 -27.31
N ALA A 207 12.95 -26.71 -26.15
CA ALA A 207 13.62 -28.00 -26.01
C ALA A 207 12.64 -29.18 -26.17
N PHE A 208 11.47 -29.11 -25.52
CA PHE A 208 10.42 -30.14 -25.66
C PHE A 208 9.93 -30.23 -27.10
N SER A 209 9.71 -29.09 -27.77
CA SER A 209 9.30 -29.07 -29.17
C SER A 209 10.37 -29.70 -30.08
N ASN A 210 11.62 -29.28 -29.95
CA ASN A 210 12.71 -29.85 -30.75
C ASN A 210 12.90 -31.35 -30.52
N PHE A 211 12.84 -31.80 -29.27
CA PHE A 211 12.97 -33.22 -28.92
C PHE A 211 11.77 -34.06 -29.38
N ALA A 212 10.54 -33.56 -29.19
CA ALA A 212 9.33 -34.27 -29.60
C ALA A 212 9.25 -34.39 -31.14
N VAL A 213 9.62 -33.33 -31.87
CA VAL A 213 9.67 -33.35 -33.34
C VAL A 213 10.79 -34.29 -33.83
N SER A 214 12.00 -34.22 -33.26
CA SER A 214 13.10 -35.09 -33.69
C SER A 214 12.86 -36.57 -33.37
N TYR A 215 12.31 -36.88 -32.19
CA TYR A 215 11.93 -38.23 -31.81
C TYR A 215 10.79 -38.79 -32.67
N GLY A 216 9.76 -37.98 -32.93
CA GLY A 216 8.64 -38.36 -33.80
C GLY A 216 9.03 -38.59 -35.26
N LEU A 217 10.04 -37.87 -35.75
CA LEU A 217 10.65 -38.10 -37.08
C LEU A 217 11.46 -39.39 -37.12
N GLN A 218 12.25 -39.68 -36.07
CA GLN A 218 13.06 -40.91 -35.99
C GLN A 218 12.23 -42.18 -35.87
N MET A 219 11.05 -42.10 -35.24
CA MET A 219 10.12 -43.23 -35.10
C MET A 219 9.12 -43.35 -36.24
N GLU A 220 9.25 -42.56 -37.32
CA GLU A 220 8.33 -42.48 -38.47
C GLU A 220 6.85 -42.18 -38.11
N TYR A 221 6.56 -41.79 -36.87
CA TYR A 221 5.21 -41.42 -36.45
C TYR A 221 4.75 -40.10 -37.05
N ILE A 222 5.67 -39.27 -37.55
CA ILE A 222 5.38 -37.95 -38.11
C ILE A 222 6.11 -37.79 -39.46
N PRO A 223 5.46 -37.31 -40.53
CA PRO A 223 6.09 -37.10 -41.83
C PRO A 223 7.22 -36.07 -41.80
N ALA A 224 8.26 -36.26 -42.64
CA ALA A 224 9.42 -35.36 -42.74
C ALA A 224 9.08 -33.88 -43.02
N ALA A 225 7.93 -33.60 -43.65
CA ALA A 225 7.44 -32.24 -43.87
C ALA A 225 7.20 -31.45 -42.56
N TRP A 226 6.94 -32.16 -41.44
CA TRP A 226 6.71 -31.59 -40.11
C TRP A 226 8.00 -31.21 -39.37
N ALA A 227 9.18 -31.46 -39.95
CA ALA A 227 10.43 -30.90 -39.43
C ALA A 227 10.36 -29.35 -39.34
N SER A 228 9.58 -28.73 -40.24
CA SER A 228 9.28 -27.30 -40.23
C SER A 228 8.41 -26.84 -39.05
N MET A 229 7.69 -27.75 -38.35
CA MET A 229 6.88 -27.37 -37.18
C MET A 229 7.72 -26.96 -35.97
N SER A 230 8.96 -27.43 -35.86
CA SER A 230 9.88 -26.92 -34.82
C SER A 230 10.05 -25.39 -34.94
N SER A 231 10.16 -24.86 -36.16
CA SER A 231 10.27 -23.41 -36.36
C SER A 231 9.00 -22.67 -35.94
N VAL A 232 7.82 -23.27 -36.16
CA VAL A 232 6.51 -22.72 -35.73
C VAL A 232 6.42 -22.68 -34.20
N TYR A 233 6.90 -23.71 -33.50
CA TYR A 233 6.92 -23.71 -32.03
C TYR A 233 7.97 -22.76 -31.44
N VAL A 234 9.13 -22.59 -32.09
CA VAL A 234 10.11 -21.56 -31.72
C VAL A 234 9.50 -20.17 -31.93
N MET A 235 8.77 -19.97 -33.04
CA MET A 235 8.05 -18.72 -33.31
C MET A 235 6.93 -18.48 -32.27
N LEU A 236 6.20 -19.52 -31.86
CA LEU A 236 5.20 -19.45 -30.80
C LEU A 236 5.84 -19.14 -29.43
N GLY A 237 6.96 -19.78 -29.10
CA GLY A 237 7.73 -19.50 -27.89
C GLY A 237 8.27 -18.08 -27.86
N ALA A 238 8.80 -17.58 -28.98
CA ALA A 238 9.22 -16.19 -29.13
C ALA A 238 8.03 -15.22 -29.00
N TYR A 239 6.86 -15.56 -29.55
CA TYR A 239 5.64 -14.77 -29.41
C TYR A 239 5.14 -14.72 -27.95
N ILE A 240 5.15 -15.85 -27.24
CA ILE A 240 4.79 -15.91 -25.81
C ILE A 240 5.79 -15.10 -24.99
N LEU A 241 7.09 -15.19 -25.28
CA LEU A 241 8.11 -14.40 -24.59
C LEU A 241 7.90 -12.90 -24.83
N ASN A 242 7.72 -12.48 -26.09
CA ASN A 242 7.42 -11.09 -26.42
C ASN A 242 6.14 -10.60 -25.75
N SER A 243 5.06 -11.39 -25.79
CA SER A 243 3.79 -11.05 -25.15
C SER A 243 3.91 -10.98 -23.62
N SER A 244 4.70 -11.87 -23.02
CA SER A 244 4.97 -11.89 -21.58
C SER A 244 5.83 -10.71 -21.16
N PHE A 245 6.79 -10.30 -21.99
CA PHE A 245 7.57 -9.09 -21.79
C PHE A 245 6.67 -7.85 -21.82
N PHE A 246 5.80 -7.71 -22.81
CA PHE A 246 4.83 -6.61 -22.85
C PHE A 246 3.86 -6.64 -21.66
N ALA A 247 3.37 -7.82 -21.27
CA ALA A 247 2.52 -7.96 -20.09
C ALA A 247 3.27 -7.56 -18.80
N ALA A 248 4.56 -7.90 -18.69
CA ALA A 248 5.40 -7.47 -17.58
C ALA A 248 5.58 -5.94 -17.59
N VAL A 249 5.93 -5.34 -18.74
CA VAL A 249 6.04 -3.87 -18.90
C VAL A 249 4.73 -3.16 -18.53
N VAL A 250 3.59 -3.68 -18.96
CA VAL A 250 2.27 -3.12 -18.58
C VAL A 250 2.00 -3.28 -17.09
N LYS A 251 2.37 -4.42 -16.47
CA LYS A 251 2.27 -4.59 -15.02
C LYS A 251 3.19 -3.64 -14.26
N PHE A 252 4.43 -3.43 -14.73
CA PHE A 252 5.35 -2.43 -14.17
C PHE A 252 4.78 -1.02 -14.32
N GLY A 253 4.25 -0.66 -15.49
CA GLY A 253 3.61 0.63 -15.72
C GLY A 253 2.38 0.84 -14.83
N ARG A 254 1.53 -0.18 -14.67
CA ARG A 254 0.39 -0.13 -13.73
C ARG A 254 0.85 -0.04 -12.28
N ALA A 255 1.96 -0.66 -11.90
CA ALA A 255 2.51 -0.53 -10.55
C ALA A 255 3.01 0.89 -10.27
N VAL A 256 3.58 1.58 -11.26
CA VAL A 256 3.96 3.01 -11.17
C VAL A 256 2.73 3.89 -11.05
N VAL A 257 1.72 3.70 -11.90
CA VAL A 257 0.48 4.48 -11.86
C VAL A 257 -0.29 4.27 -10.55
N ARG A 258 -0.34 3.03 -10.04
CA ARG A 258 -0.96 2.71 -8.75
C ARG A 258 -0.11 3.15 -7.54
N GLY A 259 1.19 3.33 -7.71
CA GLY A 259 2.14 3.72 -6.66
C GLY A 259 2.26 5.23 -6.46
N GLY A 260 2.21 6.02 -7.53
CA GLY A 260 2.47 7.47 -7.46
C GLY A 260 1.25 8.36 -7.67
N GLY A 261 0.18 7.83 -8.25
CA GLY A 261 -1.09 8.52 -8.53
C GLY A 261 -0.89 9.91 -9.14
N ASP A 262 -0.89 10.92 -8.27
CA ASP A 262 -0.84 12.33 -8.68
C ASP A 262 0.16 13.20 -7.93
N TYR A 263 0.87 12.68 -6.92
CA TYR A 263 1.70 13.50 -6.04
C TYR A 263 3.20 13.21 -6.14
N LEU A 264 3.58 11.97 -6.41
CA LEU A 264 4.99 11.53 -6.41
C LEU A 264 5.35 10.80 -7.69
N THR A 265 6.59 10.99 -8.13
CA THR A 265 7.24 10.25 -9.21
C THR A 265 8.60 9.72 -8.76
N TRP A 266 9.15 8.77 -9.50
CA TRP A 266 10.54 8.36 -9.29
C TRP A 266 11.49 9.41 -9.87
N GLN A 267 12.63 9.62 -9.22
CA GLN A 267 13.68 10.47 -9.76
C GLN A 267 14.13 9.96 -11.14
N LYS A 268 14.44 10.91 -12.04
CA LYS A 268 14.91 10.60 -13.39
C LYS A 268 16.23 9.82 -13.29
N GLY A 269 16.29 8.63 -13.89
CA GLY A 269 17.46 7.74 -13.84
C GLY A 269 17.36 6.60 -12.83
N THR A 270 16.27 6.49 -12.07
CA THR A 270 16.00 5.30 -11.25
C THR A 270 15.66 4.08 -12.12
N PHE A 271 16.30 2.94 -11.85
CA PHE A 271 16.07 1.71 -12.61
C PHE A 271 14.70 1.08 -12.34
N TYR A 272 14.09 0.45 -13.36
CA TYR A 272 12.80 -0.27 -13.24
C TYR A 272 12.75 -1.35 -12.16
N THR A 273 13.88 -1.98 -11.85
CA THR A 273 13.98 -2.96 -10.77
C THR A 273 13.73 -2.33 -9.41
N HIS A 274 14.13 -1.07 -9.21
CA HIS A 274 13.82 -0.29 -8.02
C HIS A 274 12.34 0.04 -7.98
N TRP A 275 11.76 0.49 -9.10
CA TRP A 275 10.33 0.82 -9.17
C TRP A 275 9.45 -0.35 -8.72
N TRP A 276 9.78 -1.57 -9.15
CA TRP A 276 9.06 -2.77 -8.72
C TRP A 276 9.21 -3.05 -7.22
N ARG A 277 10.45 -3.03 -6.72
CA ARG A 277 10.75 -3.35 -5.32
C ARG A 277 10.11 -2.37 -4.35
N HIS A 278 10.00 -1.11 -4.75
CA HIS A 278 9.54 0.00 -3.91
C HIS A 278 8.17 0.55 -4.35
N ALA A 279 7.42 -0.16 -5.21
CA ALA A 279 6.12 0.31 -5.68
C ALA A 279 5.11 0.51 -4.53
N ASP A 280 5.11 -0.41 -3.56
CA ASP A 280 4.21 -0.35 -2.42
C ASP A 280 4.65 0.71 -1.38
N GLU A 281 5.96 0.98 -1.26
CA GLU A 281 6.48 2.13 -0.49
C GLU A 281 6.01 3.46 -1.12
N MET A 282 6.18 3.62 -2.44
CA MET A 282 5.71 4.80 -3.17
C MET A 282 4.21 5.02 -2.99
N MET A 283 3.41 3.95 -3.02
CA MET A 283 1.97 3.98 -2.77
C MET A 283 1.62 4.52 -1.39
N MET A 284 2.34 4.09 -0.35
CA MET A 284 2.12 4.61 1.00
C MET A 284 2.55 6.08 1.12
N CYS A 285 3.71 6.43 0.57
CA CYS A 285 4.21 7.82 0.55
C CYS A 285 3.28 8.77 -0.20
N SER A 286 2.70 8.35 -1.33
CA SER A 286 1.77 9.18 -2.10
C SER A 286 0.48 9.44 -1.33
N LYS A 287 -0.02 8.46 -0.55
CA LYS A 287 -1.17 8.65 0.34
C LYS A 287 -0.88 9.56 1.53
N ILE A 288 0.34 9.52 2.05
CA ILE A 288 0.79 10.48 3.08
C ILE A 288 0.79 11.90 2.50
N MET A 289 1.33 12.08 1.29
CA MET A 289 1.37 13.37 0.60
C MET A 289 -0.03 13.88 0.23
N GLU A 290 -0.92 13.02 -0.23
CA GLU A 290 -2.34 13.34 -0.48
C GLU A 290 -3.03 13.85 0.80
N THR A 291 -2.79 13.18 1.92
CA THR A 291 -3.37 13.55 3.22
C THR A 291 -2.82 14.89 3.69
N ASP A 292 -1.53 15.15 3.51
CA ASP A 292 -0.89 16.42 3.85
C ASP A 292 -1.43 17.59 3.01
N VAL A 293 -1.60 17.39 1.70
CA VAL A 293 -2.23 18.39 0.82
C VAL A 293 -3.67 18.66 1.27
N ALA A 294 -4.42 17.61 1.62
CA ALA A 294 -5.80 17.74 2.09
C ALA A 294 -5.89 18.47 3.44
N LEU A 295 -4.94 18.26 4.34
CA LEU A 295 -4.89 18.93 5.65
C LEU A 295 -4.49 20.41 5.52
N ASN A 296 -3.55 20.73 4.63
CA ASN A 296 -3.05 22.10 4.47
C ASN A 296 -3.93 22.96 3.55
N GLY A 297 -4.75 22.35 2.67
CA GLY A 297 -5.69 23.06 1.80
C GLY A 297 -5.06 23.95 0.72
N THR A 298 -3.73 23.97 0.61
CA THR A 298 -2.96 24.88 -0.26
C THR A 298 -2.64 24.30 -1.64
N GLY A 299 -3.14 23.11 -1.98
CA GLY A 299 -2.84 22.45 -3.26
C GLY A 299 -1.40 21.92 -3.41
N SER A 300 -0.53 22.21 -2.43
CA SER A 300 0.87 21.77 -2.38
C SER A 300 1.17 21.11 -1.04
N ALA A 301 2.06 20.12 -1.04
CA ALA A 301 2.48 19.45 0.19
C ALA A 301 3.42 20.35 1.01
N SER A 302 3.45 20.12 2.31
CA SER A 302 4.33 20.78 3.25
C SER A 302 5.80 20.55 2.88
N GLN A 303 6.60 21.62 2.96
CA GLN A 303 8.01 21.57 2.58
C GLN A 303 8.78 20.53 3.40
N GLY A 304 8.51 20.41 4.70
CA GLY A 304 9.16 19.41 5.55
C GLY A 304 8.88 17.97 5.12
N LEU A 305 7.66 17.67 4.63
CA LEU A 305 7.33 16.35 4.10
C LEU A 305 8.00 16.10 2.75
N ILE A 306 8.03 17.11 1.87
CA ILE A 306 8.72 17.02 0.58
C ILE A 306 10.21 16.78 0.78
N GLU A 307 10.86 17.51 1.69
CA GLU A 307 12.28 17.33 2.03
C GLU A 307 12.58 15.95 2.63
N GLU A 308 11.64 15.36 3.36
CA GLU A 308 11.78 14.02 3.91
C GLU A 308 11.60 12.92 2.85
N LEU A 309 10.59 13.05 1.98
CA LEU A 309 10.27 12.07 0.95
C LEU A 309 11.20 12.14 -0.26
N CYS A 310 11.53 13.35 -0.72
CA CYS A 310 12.23 13.61 -1.97
C CYS A 310 13.72 13.95 -1.77
N ARG A 311 14.27 13.61 -0.61
CA ARG A 311 15.68 13.85 -0.27
C ARG A 311 16.60 13.30 -1.36
N THR A 312 17.50 14.15 -1.85
CA THR A 312 18.60 13.77 -2.74
C THR A 312 19.90 13.65 -1.96
N ASP A 313 20.73 12.68 -2.31
CA ASP A 313 22.09 12.60 -1.77
C ASP A 313 22.99 13.60 -2.52
N GLU A 314 23.45 14.63 -1.82
CA GLU A 314 24.30 15.69 -2.38
C GLU A 314 25.65 15.16 -2.88
N THR A 315 26.11 14.01 -2.37
CA THR A 315 27.40 13.42 -2.73
C THR A 315 27.40 12.74 -4.11
N LEU A 316 26.22 12.57 -4.71
CA LEU A 316 25.99 11.91 -6.01
C LEU A 316 26.09 12.84 -7.22
N THR A 317 26.41 14.13 -7.04
CA THR A 317 26.67 15.09 -8.13
C THR A 317 27.87 14.72 -9.03
N ASN A 318 28.64 13.68 -8.69
CA ASN A 318 29.79 13.18 -9.44
C ASN A 318 29.48 12.10 -10.50
N GLY A 319 28.31 12.17 -11.17
CA GLY A 319 28.05 11.44 -12.42
C GLY A 319 27.88 9.92 -12.32
N ARG A 320 27.65 9.37 -11.11
CA ARG A 320 27.30 7.95 -10.92
C ARG A 320 25.80 7.77 -10.78
N THR A 321 25.32 6.59 -11.18
CA THR A 321 23.90 6.19 -11.15
C THR A 321 23.28 6.46 -9.77
N LEU A 322 22.03 6.96 -9.77
CA LEU A 322 21.24 7.14 -8.54
C LEU A 322 21.14 5.81 -7.79
N GLN A 323 21.61 5.79 -6.54
CA GLN A 323 21.50 4.62 -5.66
C GLN A 323 20.65 4.95 -4.43
N PRO A 324 19.74 4.05 -4.04
CA PRO A 324 19.05 4.19 -2.77
C PRO A 324 20.05 3.97 -1.63
N GLY A 325 19.88 4.69 -0.52
CA GLY A 325 20.81 4.64 0.59
C GLY A 325 20.38 5.50 1.75
N TYR A 326 21.36 5.87 2.57
CA TYR A 326 21.19 6.81 3.67
C TYR A 326 22.16 7.97 3.45
N THR A 327 21.72 9.19 3.75
CA THR A 327 22.62 10.33 3.79
C THR A 327 23.62 10.18 4.93
N ARG A 328 24.65 11.04 4.95
CA ARG A 328 25.62 11.12 6.05
C ARG A 328 24.93 11.28 7.42
N ASP A 329 23.79 11.94 7.45
CA ASP A 329 23.02 12.20 8.69
C ASP A 329 22.10 11.03 9.08
N GLY A 330 22.24 9.86 8.44
CA GLY A 330 21.45 8.66 8.72
C GLY A 330 20.01 8.73 8.19
N LYS A 331 19.69 9.73 7.37
CA LYS A 331 18.35 9.91 6.82
C LYS A 331 18.19 9.14 5.50
N LYS A 332 17.04 8.48 5.34
CA LYS A 332 16.80 7.60 4.19
C LYS A 332 16.59 8.40 2.88
N VAL A 333 17.20 7.91 1.81
CA VAL A 333 17.05 8.43 0.43
C VAL A 333 16.16 7.46 -0.36
N ARG A 334 14.93 7.91 -0.68
CA ARG A 334 13.87 7.07 -1.29
C ARG A 334 13.84 7.13 -2.83
N LEU A 335 14.63 8.03 -3.44
CA LEU A 335 14.64 8.32 -4.88
C LEU A 335 13.27 8.75 -5.43
N LEU A 336 12.50 9.45 -4.60
CA LEU A 336 11.23 10.07 -4.99
C LEU A 336 11.44 11.52 -5.39
N ALA A 337 10.58 12.02 -6.26
CA ALA A 337 10.47 13.41 -6.66
C ALA A 337 8.99 13.82 -6.60
N PRO A 338 8.69 15.09 -6.28
CA PRO A 338 7.33 15.59 -6.45
C PRO A 338 6.93 15.43 -7.91
N LYS A 339 5.70 14.98 -8.17
CA LYS A 339 5.17 14.95 -9.54
C LYS A 339 4.97 16.40 -9.96
N ASP A 340 5.57 16.77 -11.08
CA ASP A 340 5.33 18.10 -11.65
C ASP A 340 3.83 18.24 -11.95
N ASN A 341 3.23 19.36 -11.54
CA ASN A 341 1.85 19.65 -11.88
C ASN A 341 1.77 19.92 -13.39
N LEU A 342 1.21 18.99 -14.15
CA LEU A 342 1.20 19.07 -15.61
C LEU A 342 0.54 20.37 -16.11
N ASN A 343 -0.46 20.87 -15.37
CA ASN A 343 -1.13 22.13 -15.67
C ASN A 343 -0.21 23.35 -15.47
N GLU A 344 0.63 23.32 -14.44
CA GLU A 344 1.61 24.38 -14.16
C GLU A 344 2.76 24.35 -15.18
N LEU A 345 3.22 23.16 -15.56
CA LEU A 345 4.18 22.97 -16.65
C LEU A 345 3.62 23.43 -18.00
N MET A 346 2.35 23.11 -18.30
CA MET A 346 1.67 23.58 -19.50
C MET A 346 1.51 25.10 -19.49
N LEU A 347 1.16 25.69 -18.33
CA LEU A 347 1.08 27.13 -18.16
C LEU A 347 2.46 27.78 -18.35
N GLN A 348 3.52 27.24 -17.76
CA GLN A 348 4.89 27.72 -17.94
C GLN A 348 5.33 27.61 -19.40
N ALA A 349 5.02 26.48 -20.07
CA ALA A 349 5.29 26.30 -21.48
C ALA A 349 4.52 27.31 -22.34
N TYR A 350 3.25 27.58 -22.03
CA TYR A 350 2.44 28.62 -22.67
C TYR A 350 3.08 30.01 -22.52
N TRP A 351 3.53 30.37 -21.32
CA TRP A 351 4.21 31.65 -21.09
C TRP A 351 5.56 31.73 -21.83
N MET A 352 6.32 30.63 -21.90
CA MET A 352 7.59 30.59 -22.62
C MET A 352 7.43 30.57 -24.14
N SER A 353 6.36 29.99 -24.67
CA SER A 353 6.06 29.95 -26.11
C SER A 353 5.21 31.14 -26.58
N GLY A 354 4.81 32.05 -25.69
CA GLY A 354 3.91 33.15 -26.01
C GLY A 354 2.52 32.69 -26.47
N GLY A 355 2.10 31.49 -26.09
CA GLY A 355 0.83 30.89 -26.49
C GLY A 355 0.79 30.31 -27.91
N GLU A 356 1.91 30.25 -28.62
CA GLU A 356 1.97 29.65 -29.95
C GLU A 356 1.79 28.12 -29.85
N GLY A 357 0.79 27.57 -30.55
CA GLY A 357 0.47 26.13 -30.55
C GLY A 357 -0.46 25.65 -29.44
N PHE A 358 -0.96 26.55 -28.58
CA PHE A 358 -1.99 26.22 -27.59
C PHE A 358 -3.38 26.57 -28.12
N GLU A 359 -4.28 25.59 -28.15
CA GLU A 359 -5.70 25.82 -28.37
C GLU A 359 -6.36 25.99 -27.00
N TRP A 360 -7.00 27.14 -26.78
CA TRP A 360 -7.83 27.35 -25.60
C TRP A 360 -9.06 26.46 -25.72
N VAL A 361 -9.02 25.31 -25.06
CA VAL A 361 -10.19 24.48 -24.81
C VAL A 361 -10.72 24.92 -23.45
N GLU A 362 -11.95 25.44 -23.42
CA GLU A 362 -12.64 25.69 -22.15
C GLU A 362 -12.63 24.39 -21.34
N ALA A 363 -12.33 24.46 -20.04
CA ALA A 363 -12.35 23.28 -19.19
C ALA A 363 -13.75 22.67 -19.25
N ASP A 364 -13.89 21.48 -19.85
CA ASP A 364 -15.10 20.68 -19.79
C ASP A 364 -15.42 20.49 -18.30
N GLN A 365 -16.40 21.26 -17.80
CA GLN A 365 -16.85 21.07 -16.44
C GLN A 365 -17.61 19.75 -16.40
N ASP A 366 -17.05 18.77 -15.68
CA ASP A 366 -17.77 17.54 -15.40
C ASP A 366 -19.08 17.94 -14.69
N PRO A 367 -20.26 17.53 -15.21
CA PRO A 367 -21.52 17.81 -14.55
C PRO A 367 -21.53 17.33 -13.09
N ALA A 368 -20.72 16.35 -12.71
CA ALA A 368 -20.55 15.92 -11.33
C ALA A 368 -19.89 16.99 -10.43
N ASP A 369 -18.91 17.74 -10.95
CA ASP A 369 -18.24 18.81 -10.19
C ASP A 369 -19.13 20.04 -10.02
N ILE A 370 -19.99 20.33 -11.00
CA ILE A 370 -21.02 21.36 -10.89
C ILE A 370 -22.04 20.96 -9.81
N ILE A 371 -22.51 19.72 -9.83
CA ILE A 371 -23.44 19.18 -8.82
C ILE A 371 -22.80 19.20 -7.43
N TRP A 372 -21.50 18.90 -7.33
CA TRP A 372 -20.77 18.98 -6.07
C TRP A 372 -20.61 20.43 -5.60
N ARG A 373 -20.19 21.37 -6.45
CA ARG A 373 -20.14 22.81 -6.09
C ARG A 373 -21.50 23.34 -5.66
N ASP A 374 -22.57 22.98 -6.35
CA ASP A 374 -23.95 23.33 -5.98
C ASP A 374 -24.41 22.64 -4.70
N HIS A 375 -23.83 21.49 -4.36
CA HIS A 375 -24.06 20.83 -3.08
C HIS A 375 -23.31 21.55 -1.95
N LEU A 376 -22.04 21.92 -2.16
CA LEU A 376 -21.21 22.64 -1.18
C LEU A 376 -21.71 24.06 -0.92
N SER A 377 -22.17 24.78 -1.94
CA SER A 377 -22.74 26.14 -1.81
C SER A 377 -24.02 26.18 -0.97
N LYS A 378 -24.68 25.04 -0.76
CA LYS A 378 -25.82 24.92 0.17
C LYS A 378 -25.39 24.84 1.64
N PHE A 379 -24.16 24.41 1.90
CA PHE A 379 -23.57 24.37 3.24
C PHE A 379 -22.79 25.65 3.55
N ASP A 380 -22.23 26.29 2.54
CA ASP A 380 -21.65 27.63 2.65
C ASP A 380 -22.79 28.67 2.67
N LYS A 381 -23.42 28.81 3.84
CA LYS A 381 -24.32 29.94 4.09
C LYS A 381 -23.47 31.14 4.52
N PRO A 382 -23.28 32.19 3.69
CA PRO A 382 -22.74 33.47 4.14
C PRO A 382 -23.75 34.26 5.02
N PHE A 383 -24.74 33.59 5.63
CA PHE A 383 -25.71 34.19 6.55
C PHE A 383 -25.15 34.50 7.94
N ILE A 384 -23.84 34.34 8.17
CA ILE A 384 -23.13 34.85 9.36
C ILE A 384 -21.95 35.78 8.97
N ARG A 385 -21.76 36.11 7.68
CA ARG A 385 -20.66 36.99 7.26
C ARG A 385 -21.04 38.22 6.42
N GLU A 386 -22.31 38.41 6.07
CA GLU A 386 -22.74 39.60 5.33
C GLU A 386 -24.02 40.30 5.83
N SER A 387 -24.51 39.97 7.02
CA SER A 387 -25.68 40.65 7.63
C SER A 387 -25.34 41.19 9.02
N ASP A 388 -24.63 42.33 9.08
CA ASP A 388 -25.01 43.52 9.88
C ASP A 388 -23.91 44.60 10.01
N ASP A 389 -22.64 44.35 9.64
CA ASP A 389 -21.56 45.31 9.93
C ASP A 389 -21.25 46.38 8.86
N LYS A 390 -21.88 46.33 7.67
CA LYS A 390 -21.70 47.40 6.65
C LYS A 390 -22.67 48.58 6.78
N LYS A 391 -23.71 48.48 7.60
CA LYS A 391 -24.63 49.61 7.89
C LYS A 391 -24.21 50.43 9.11
N ASN A 392 -23.36 49.89 9.98
CA ASN A 392 -22.89 50.55 11.20
C ASN A 392 -21.54 51.27 11.05
N LEU A 393 -21.02 51.50 9.84
CA LEU A 393 -19.76 52.23 9.61
C LEU A 393 -19.92 53.62 9.00
N LYS A 394 -21.16 54.07 8.71
CA LYS A 394 -21.39 55.44 8.17
C LYS A 394 -20.96 56.56 9.11
N TRP A 395 -21.00 56.34 10.43
CA TRP A 395 -20.57 57.34 11.42
C TRP A 395 -19.04 57.48 11.50
N ALA A 396 -18.29 56.45 11.09
CA ALA A 396 -16.83 56.49 11.07
C ALA A 396 -16.31 57.29 9.86
N ASP A 397 -17.02 57.22 8.73
CA ASP A 397 -16.71 58.02 7.54
C ASP A 397 -17.08 59.51 7.72
N GLU A 398 -18.18 59.83 8.43
CA GLU A 398 -18.56 61.22 8.76
C GLU A 398 -17.61 61.93 9.76
N LEU A 399 -16.79 61.18 10.50
CA LEU A 399 -15.77 61.72 11.42
C LEU A 399 -14.42 61.99 10.75
N ILE A 400 -14.23 61.58 9.49
CA ILE A 400 -13.00 61.80 8.73
C ILE A 400 -13.15 63.03 7.80
N GLU A 401 -14.39 63.44 7.48
CA GLU A 401 -14.68 64.59 6.59
C GLU A 401 -15.00 65.91 7.33
N ASN A 402 -14.97 65.93 8.67
CA ASN A 402 -14.93 67.15 9.50
C ASN A 402 -13.67 67.16 10.36
#